data_AF-A0A6L9XVA4-F1
#
_entry.id   AF-A0A6L9XVA4-F1
#
_cell.length_a   1.000
_cell.length_b   1.000
_cell.length_c   1.000
_cell.angle_alpha   90.00
_cell.angle_beta   90.00
_cell.angle_gamma   90.00
#
_symmetry.space_group_name_H-M   'P 1'
#
loop_
_entity.id
_entity.type
_entity.pdbx_description
1 polymer ?
#
loop_
_entity_poly.entity_id
_entity_poly.type
_entity_poly.pdbx_seq_one_letter_code
_entity_poly.pdbx_strand_id
1 'polypeptide(L)'
;MMPKPFSLAGLLRLRQTEQDIAGAELARANARIRDNATTERRARRALAEYGDTATSTETLRAIAAARQASATMLSELSTILEEDLAAHERARSDYLAARMRFAGLEKTERKHREAAIAEDLKTEQQALDELTGSRTAREKGDE
;
A
#
# COMPACT_ATOMS: atom_id res chain seq x y z
N MET A 1 -3.09 -31.46 21.33
CA MET A 1 -2.15 -30.38 20.96
C MET A 1 -2.92 -29.07 21.09
N MET A 2 -2.61 -28.23 22.09
CA MET A 2 -3.28 -26.94 22.24
C MET A 2 -2.79 -26.00 21.12
N PRO A 3 -3.70 -25.36 20.36
CA PRO A 3 -3.29 -24.40 19.34
C PRO A 3 -2.53 -23.26 20.01
N LYS A 4 -1.30 -22.98 19.54
CA LYS A 4 -0.52 -21.84 20.02
C LYS A 4 -1.35 -20.56 19.80
N PRO A 5 -1.53 -19.71 20.83
CA PRO A 5 -2.20 -18.43 20.61
C PRO A 5 -1.44 -17.66 19.53
N PHE A 6 -2.13 -17.29 18.46
CA PHE A 6 -1.55 -16.48 17.39
C PHE A 6 -1.10 -15.15 18.00
N SER A 7 0.20 -14.84 17.92
CA SER A 7 0.72 -13.62 18.53
C SER A 7 0.26 -12.40 17.76
N LEU A 8 -0.17 -11.35 18.49
CA LEU A 8 -0.56 -10.06 17.92
C LEU A 8 0.58 -9.46 17.05
N ALA A 9 1.82 -9.66 17.48
CA ALA A 9 3.02 -9.28 16.73
C ALA A 9 3.15 -10.01 15.38
N GLY A 10 2.78 -11.30 15.32
CA GLY A 10 2.75 -12.06 14.07
C GLY A 10 1.72 -11.53 13.09
N LEU A 11 0.51 -11.21 13.59
CA LEU A 11 -0.55 -10.62 12.77
C LEU A 11 -0.17 -9.22 12.27
N LEU A 12 0.48 -8.39 13.10
CA LEU A 12 0.97 -7.07 12.68
C LEU A 12 1.97 -7.16 11.52
N ARG A 13 2.95 -8.07 11.60
CA ARG A 13 3.91 -8.28 10.52
C ARG A 13 3.23 -8.73 9.22
N LEU A 14 2.25 -9.63 9.32
CA LEU A 14 1.48 -10.05 8.16
C LEU A 14 0.72 -8.88 7.53
N ARG A 15 0.01 -8.09 8.34
CA ARG A 15 -0.75 -6.92 7.85
C ARG A 15 0.15 -5.82 7.29
N GLN A 16 1.33 -5.62 7.86
CA GLN A 16 2.33 -4.71 7.32
C GLN A 16 2.78 -5.19 5.93
N THR A 17 3.11 -6.49 5.80
CA THR A 17 3.50 -7.09 4.52
C THR A 17 2.40 -6.96 3.47
N GLU A 18 1.14 -7.22 3.84
CA GLU A 18 -0.01 -7.01 2.95
C GLU A 18 -0.14 -5.55 2.51
N GLN A 19 0.08 -4.59 3.41
CA GLN A 19 0.06 -3.17 3.10
C GLN A 19 1.19 -2.79 2.13
N ASP A 20 2.39 -3.34 2.33
CA ASP A 20 3.56 -3.10 1.48
C ASP A 20 3.36 -3.68 0.08
N ILE A 21 2.77 -4.88 -0.04
CA ILE A 21 2.39 -5.48 -1.32
C ILE A 21 1.37 -4.60 -2.04
N ALA A 22 0.31 -4.17 -1.36
CA ALA A 22 -0.69 -3.30 -1.96
C ALA A 22 -0.09 -1.94 -2.39
N GLY A 23 0.85 -1.41 -1.61
CA GLY A 23 1.60 -0.20 -1.95
C GLY A 23 2.46 -0.38 -3.19
N ALA A 24 3.13 -1.53 -3.34
CA ALA A 24 3.91 -1.86 -4.52
C ALA A 24 3.03 -1.99 -5.77
N GLU A 25 1.85 -2.60 -5.67
CA GLU A 25 0.88 -2.69 -6.77
C GLU A 25 0.37 -1.31 -7.21
N LEU A 26 0.05 -0.42 -6.25
CA LEU A 26 -0.31 0.96 -6.55
C LEU A 26 0.84 1.72 -7.22
N ALA A 27 2.08 1.52 -6.78
CA ALA A 27 3.25 2.12 -7.41
C ALA A 27 3.45 1.63 -8.86
N ARG A 28 3.23 0.33 -9.12
CA ARG A 28 3.28 -0.27 -10.46
C ARG A 28 2.19 0.31 -11.37
N ALA A 29 0.95 0.44 -10.88
CA ALA A 29 -0.14 1.07 -11.65
C ALA A 29 0.20 2.53 -12.03
N ASN A 30 0.77 3.29 -11.09
CA ASN A 30 1.23 4.65 -11.35
C ASN A 30 2.40 4.74 -12.35
N ALA A 31 3.27 3.74 -12.39
CA ALA A 31 4.34 3.67 -13.39
C ALA A 31 3.75 3.45 -14.79
N ARG A 32 2.82 2.50 -14.95
CA ARG A 32 2.17 2.22 -16.25
C ARG A 32 1.48 3.45 -16.85
N ILE A 33 0.71 4.18 -16.05
CA ILE A 33 0.06 5.44 -16.49
C ILE A 33 1.10 6.46 -17.00
N ARG A 34 2.22 6.62 -16.28
CA ARG A 34 3.29 7.56 -16.67
C ARG A 34 4.01 7.13 -17.94
N ASP A 35 4.25 5.84 -18.10
CA ASP A 35 4.89 5.27 -19.28
C ASP A 35 3.99 5.43 -20.51
N ASN A 36 2.69 5.12 -20.39
CA ASN A 36 1.71 5.32 -21.46
C ASN A 36 1.60 6.78 -21.86
N ALA A 37 1.52 7.71 -20.90
CA ALA A 37 1.52 9.14 -21.20
C ALA A 37 2.79 9.59 -21.94
N THR A 38 3.94 8.95 -21.66
CA THR A 38 5.19 9.23 -22.36
C THR A 38 5.20 8.69 -23.78
N THR A 39 4.68 7.46 -23.97
CA THR A 39 4.47 6.85 -25.28
C THR A 39 3.52 7.68 -26.13
N GLU A 40 2.42 8.17 -25.56
CA GLU A 40 1.44 9.02 -26.24
C GLU A 40 2.08 10.30 -26.76
N ARG A 41 2.85 11.00 -25.91
CA ARG A 41 3.57 12.22 -26.31
C ARG A 41 4.55 11.96 -27.45
N ARG A 42 5.26 10.83 -27.43
CA ARG A 42 6.19 10.43 -28.51
C ARG A 42 5.45 10.15 -29.82
N ALA A 43 4.35 9.41 -29.76
CA ALA A 43 3.53 9.11 -30.94
C ALA A 43 2.95 10.39 -31.57
N ARG A 44 2.40 11.31 -30.75
CA ARG A 44 1.91 12.61 -31.22
C ARG A 44 3.01 13.48 -31.83
N ARG A 45 4.21 13.48 -31.25
CA ARG A 45 5.35 14.21 -31.79
C ARG A 45 5.80 13.65 -33.14
N ALA A 46 5.94 12.32 -33.25
CA ALA A 46 6.27 11.67 -34.51
C ALA A 46 5.24 12.00 -35.60
N LEU A 47 3.95 12.02 -35.25
CA LEU A 47 2.87 12.41 -36.17
C LEU A 47 3.02 13.84 -36.68
N ALA A 48 3.43 14.78 -35.82
CA ALA A 48 3.65 16.18 -36.17
C ALA A 48 4.90 16.40 -37.04
N GLU A 49 5.89 15.50 -37.00
CA GLU A 49 7.13 15.59 -37.77
C GLU A 49 7.00 15.15 -39.25
N TYR A 50 5.93 14.45 -39.64
CA TYR A 50 5.65 14.05 -41.05
C TYR A 50 5.17 15.22 -41.93
N GLY A 51 5.94 16.32 -41.95
CA GLY A 51 5.63 17.58 -42.62
C GLY A 51 5.26 17.49 -44.10
N ASP A 52 4.63 18.57 -44.59
CA ASP A 52 3.90 18.80 -45.85
C ASP A 52 4.67 18.59 -47.18
N THR A 53 5.85 17.98 -47.15
CA THR A 53 6.72 17.84 -48.32
C THR A 53 6.48 16.51 -49.05
N ALA A 54 5.25 16.29 -49.50
CA ALA A 54 4.98 15.21 -50.41
C ALA A 54 5.29 15.66 -51.85
N THR A 55 6.34 15.10 -52.44
CA THR A 55 6.82 15.46 -53.78
C THR A 55 6.35 14.49 -54.87
N SER A 56 5.68 13.40 -54.49
CA SER A 56 5.15 12.36 -55.39
C SER A 56 3.90 11.67 -54.82
N THR A 57 3.15 10.99 -55.69
CA THR A 57 2.00 10.15 -55.29
C THR A 57 2.39 9.01 -54.34
N GLU A 58 3.58 8.46 -54.50
CA GLU A 58 4.14 7.40 -53.66
C GLU A 58 4.43 7.95 -52.26
N THR A 59 5.03 9.14 -52.15
CA THR A 59 5.26 9.80 -50.86
C THR A 59 3.94 10.16 -50.16
N LEU A 60 2.91 10.59 -50.91
CA LEU A 60 1.57 10.84 -50.36
C LEU A 60 0.94 9.57 -49.77
N ARG A 61 1.02 8.44 -50.49
CA ARG A 61 0.50 7.15 -49.99
C ARG A 61 1.26 6.67 -48.75
N ALA A 62 2.59 6.82 -48.72
CA ALA A 62 3.40 6.47 -47.57
C ALA A 62 3.05 7.31 -46.33
N ILE A 63 2.88 8.63 -46.50
CA ILE A 63 2.45 9.53 -45.42
C ILE A 63 1.04 9.17 -44.93
N ALA A 64 0.11 8.89 -45.83
CA ALA A 64 -1.25 8.48 -45.48
C ALA A 64 -1.25 7.18 -44.66
N ALA A 65 -0.47 6.18 -45.08
CA ALA A 65 -0.32 4.92 -44.35
C ALA A 65 0.31 5.13 -42.96
N ALA A 66 1.35 5.97 -42.85
CA ALA A 66 1.99 6.29 -41.57
C ALA A 66 1.03 7.02 -40.61
N ARG A 67 0.22 7.96 -41.12
CA ARG A 67 -0.81 8.67 -40.34
C ARG A 67 -1.90 7.71 -39.86
N GLN A 68 -2.37 6.82 -40.73
CA GLN A 68 -3.37 5.82 -40.35
C GLN A 68 -2.82 4.86 -39.27
N ALA A 69 -1.61 4.35 -39.42
CA ALA A 69 -0.97 3.50 -38.42
C ALA A 69 -0.80 4.23 -37.08
N SER A 70 -0.41 5.51 -37.11
CA SER A 70 -0.29 6.34 -35.90
C SER A 70 -1.64 6.59 -35.22
N ALA A 71 -2.71 6.80 -36.00
CA ALA A 71 -4.06 6.97 -35.47
C ALA A 71 -4.56 5.69 -34.80
N THR A 72 -4.31 4.52 -35.40
CA THR A 72 -4.61 3.22 -34.78
C THR A 72 -3.85 3.03 -33.47
N MET A 73 -2.53 3.28 -33.46
CA MET A 73 -1.71 3.17 -32.25
C MET A 73 -2.17 4.12 -31.13
N LEU A 74 -2.54 5.36 -31.46
CA LEU A 74 -3.09 6.31 -30.48
C LEU A 74 -4.44 5.87 -29.94
N SER A 75 -5.29 5.26 -30.79
CA SER A 75 -6.56 4.68 -30.35
C SER A 75 -6.33 3.52 -29.40
N GLU A 76 -5.46 2.57 -29.73
CA GLU A 76 -5.10 1.45 -28.86
C GLU A 76 -4.54 1.94 -27.51
N LEU A 77 -3.68 2.95 -27.53
CA LEU A 77 -3.10 3.53 -26.33
C LEU A 77 -4.16 4.19 -25.43
N SER A 78 -5.19 4.82 -26.01
CA SER A 78 -6.30 5.38 -25.23
C SER A 78 -7.09 4.28 -24.50
N THR A 79 -7.35 3.15 -25.15
CA THR A 79 -7.99 1.99 -24.52
C THR A 79 -7.13 1.43 -23.38
N ILE A 80 -5.83 1.27 -23.60
CA ILE A 80 -4.89 0.80 -22.57
C ILE A 80 -4.88 1.77 -21.38
N LEU A 81 -4.90 3.09 -21.63
CA LEU A 81 -4.92 4.09 -20.57
C LEU A 81 -6.20 4.02 -19.72
N GLU A 82 -7.36 3.80 -20.34
CA GLU A 82 -8.62 3.61 -19.61
C GLU A 82 -8.55 2.38 -18.69
N GLU A 83 -8.00 1.26 -19.18
CA GLU A 83 -7.80 0.05 -18.39
C GLU A 83 -6.82 0.26 -17.23
N ASP A 84 -5.71 0.96 -17.48
CA ASP A 84 -4.70 1.27 -16.47
C ASP A 84 -5.23 2.24 -15.40
N LEU A 85 -6.09 3.20 -15.76
CA LEU A 85 -6.78 4.07 -14.81
C LEU A 85 -7.74 3.27 -13.93
N ALA A 86 -8.51 2.35 -14.52
CA ALA A 86 -9.37 1.45 -13.75
C ALA A 86 -8.55 0.54 -12.82
N ALA A 87 -7.38 0.06 -13.27
CA ALA A 87 -6.47 -0.73 -12.44
C ALA A 87 -5.85 0.09 -11.30
N HIS A 88 -5.52 1.37 -11.56
CA HIS A 88 -5.05 2.29 -10.54
C HIS A 88 -6.08 2.50 -9.43
N GLU A 89 -7.34 2.77 -9.78
CA GLU A 89 -8.38 2.98 -8.77
C GLU A 89 -8.63 1.73 -7.92
N ARG A 90 -8.58 0.52 -8.52
CA ARG A 90 -8.63 -0.74 -7.78
C ARG A 90 -7.45 -0.87 -6.81
N ALA A 91 -6.22 -0.70 -7.32
CA ALA A 91 -5.00 -0.79 -6.49
C ALA A 91 -4.99 0.24 -5.35
N ARG A 92 -5.49 1.45 -5.62
CA ARG A 92 -5.65 2.52 -4.63
C ARG A 92 -6.63 2.13 -3.53
N SER A 93 -7.80 1.60 -3.91
CA SER A 93 -8.80 1.11 -2.97
C SER A 93 -8.24 -0.01 -2.08
N ASP A 94 -7.54 -0.98 -2.69
CA ASP A 94 -6.94 -2.11 -1.98
C ASP A 94 -5.86 -1.67 -0.98
N TYR A 95 -5.01 -0.73 -1.39
CA TYR A 95 -4.02 -0.12 -0.51
C TYR A 95 -4.66 0.60 0.68
N LEU A 96 -5.69 1.42 0.45
CA LEU A 96 -6.41 2.10 1.53
C LEU A 96 -7.06 1.11 2.48
N ALA A 97 -7.67 0.04 1.96
CA ALA A 97 -8.25 -1.01 2.77
C ALA A 97 -7.19 -1.74 3.62
N ALA A 98 -6.02 -2.06 3.05
CA ALA A 98 -4.90 -2.65 3.78
C ALA A 98 -4.38 -1.72 4.88
N ARG A 99 -4.23 -0.42 4.56
CA ARG A 99 -3.78 0.62 5.50
C ARG A 99 -4.74 0.76 6.69
N MET A 100 -6.05 0.75 6.45
CA MET A 100 -7.05 0.82 7.51
C MET A 100 -7.00 -0.40 8.44
N ARG A 101 -6.86 -1.61 7.87
CA ARG A 101 -6.72 -2.85 8.66
C ARG A 101 -5.47 -2.82 9.53
N PHE A 102 -4.34 -2.38 8.97
CA PHE A 102 -3.07 -2.26 9.69
C PHE A 102 -3.17 -1.25 10.84
N ALA A 103 -3.69 -0.04 10.58
CA ALA A 103 -3.82 1.01 11.60
C ALA A 103 -4.76 0.60 12.76
N GLY A 104 -5.84 -0.12 12.46
CA GLY A 104 -6.73 -0.67 13.50
C GLY A 104 -6.03 -1.67 14.42
N LEU A 105 -5.12 -2.47 13.86
CA LEU A 105 -4.36 -3.47 14.60
C LEU A 105 -3.26 -2.83 15.44
N GLU A 106 -2.54 -1.85 14.90
CA GLU A 106 -1.52 -1.06 15.61
C GLU A 106 -2.12 -0.39 16.86
N LYS A 107 -3.32 0.19 16.72
CA LYS A 107 -4.05 0.78 17.86
C LYS A 107 -4.37 -0.25 18.94
N THR A 108 -4.77 -1.46 18.53
CA THR A 108 -5.10 -2.55 19.46
C THR A 108 -3.84 -3.05 20.18
N GLU A 109 -2.72 -3.16 19.47
CA GLU A 109 -1.44 -3.56 20.05
C GLU A 109 -0.94 -2.56 21.09
N ARG A 110 -1.02 -1.26 20.80
CA ARG A 110 -0.69 -0.22 21.78
C ARG A 110 -1.54 -0.35 23.04
N LYS A 111 -2.86 -0.49 22.90
CA LYS A 111 -3.77 -0.67 24.06
C LYS A 111 -3.45 -1.93 24.87
N HIS A 112 -3.15 -3.03 24.19
CA HIS A 112 -2.76 -4.27 24.87
C HIS A 112 -1.46 -4.09 25.65
N ARG A 113 -0.46 -3.41 25.09
CA ARG A 113 0.80 -3.10 25.78
C ARG A 113 0.56 -2.22 27.00
N GLU A 114 -0.25 -1.19 26.88
CA GLU A 114 -0.66 -0.32 28.01
C GLU A 114 -1.35 -1.13 29.12
N ALA A 115 -2.28 -2.01 28.76
CA ALA A 115 -2.99 -2.86 29.73
C ALA A 115 -2.05 -3.87 30.42
N ALA A 116 -1.11 -4.46 29.69
CA ALA A 116 -0.13 -5.39 30.26
C ALA A 116 0.77 -4.69 31.28
N ILE A 117 1.29 -3.50 30.95
CA ILE A 117 2.10 -2.69 31.88
C ILE A 117 1.31 -2.33 33.14
N ALA A 118 0.03 -1.97 33.00
CA ALA A 118 -0.80 -1.64 34.14
C ALA A 118 -1.05 -2.84 35.08
N GLU A 119 -1.24 -4.04 34.53
CA GLU A 119 -1.40 -5.26 35.33
C GLU A 119 -0.10 -5.67 36.01
N ASP A 120 1.04 -5.52 35.33
CA ASP A 120 2.36 -5.78 35.92
C ASP A 120 2.60 -4.85 37.13
N LEU A 121 2.34 -3.55 36.99
CA LEU A 121 2.46 -2.57 38.08
C LEU A 121 1.51 -2.87 39.25
N LYS A 122 0.28 -3.30 38.95
CA LYS A 122 -0.69 -3.68 39.97
C LYS A 122 -0.24 -4.93 40.73
N THR A 123 0.29 -5.92 40.02
CA THR A 123 0.82 -7.15 40.62
C THR A 123 2.03 -6.85 41.50
N GLU A 124 2.93 -5.98 41.04
CA GLU A 124 4.07 -5.50 41.83
C GLU A 124 3.61 -4.79 43.10
N GLN A 125 2.63 -3.88 42.99
CA GLN A 125 2.08 -3.17 44.15
C GLN A 125 1.44 -4.13 45.17
N GLN A 126 0.68 -5.11 44.69
CA GLN A 126 0.09 -6.13 45.57
C GLN A 126 1.17 -6.90 46.35
N ALA A 127 2.27 -7.28 45.68
CA ALA A 127 3.39 -7.94 46.34
C ALA A 127 4.08 -7.04 47.39
N LEU A 128 4.22 -5.74 47.12
CA LEU A 128 4.77 -4.75 48.07
C LEU A 128 3.86 -4.54 49.29
N ASP A 129 2.56 -4.49 49.06
CA ASP A 129 1.55 -4.34 50.12
C ASP A 129 1.54 -5.58 51.03
N GLU A 130 1.61 -6.79 50.44
CA GLU A 130 1.74 -8.04 51.18
C GLU A 130 3.01 -8.09 52.04
N LEU A 131 4.15 -7.66 51.49
CA LEU A 131 5.41 -7.63 52.23
C LEU A 131 5.34 -6.66 53.42
N THR A 132 4.76 -5.48 53.21
CA THR A 132 4.57 -4.47 54.26
C THR A 132 3.64 -4.97 55.35
N GLY A 133 2.49 -5.54 54.98
CA GLY A 133 1.55 -6.14 55.93
C GLY A 133 2.18 -7.26 56.77
N SER A 134 3.03 -8.09 56.16
CA SER A 134 3.75 -9.15 56.88
C SER A 134 4.80 -8.64 57.88
N ARG A 135 5.40 -7.47 57.65
CA ARG A 135 6.38 -6.85 58.57
C ARG A 135 5.68 -6.24 59.78
N THR A 136 4.62 -5.46 59.55
CA THR A 136 3.85 -4.85 60.64
C THR A 136 3.17 -5.88 61.54
N ALA A 137 2.72 -7.01 60.96
CA ALA A 137 2.15 -8.10 61.75
C ALA A 137 3.17 -8.81 62.65
N ARG A 138 4.45 -8.89 62.25
CA ARG A 138 5.52 -9.42 63.11
C ARG A 138 5.88 -8.46 64.23
N GLU A 139 6.02 -7.17 63.92
CA GLU A 139 6.37 -6.14 64.92
C GLU A 139 5.31 -6.04 66.03
N LYS A 140 4.02 -6.20 65.72
CA LYS A 140 2.94 -6.21 66.73
C LYS A 140 2.81 -7.52 67.53
N GLY A 141 3.47 -8.60 67.11
CA GLY A 141 3.45 -9.88 67.81
C GLY A 141 4.57 -10.05 68.84
N ASP A 142 5.60 -9.19 68.77
CA ASP A 142 6.76 -9.16 69.66
C ASP A 142 6.65 -8.09 70.78
N GLU A 143 5.53 -7.35 70.86
CA GLU A 143 5.12 -6.48 71.99
C GLU A 143 4.12 -7.20 72.91
#